data_AF-A0A6G1RMU2-F1
#
_entry.id   AF-A0A6G1RMU2-F1
#
_cell.length_a   1.000
_cell.length_b   1.000
_cell.length_c   1.000
_cell.angle_alpha   90.00
_cell.angle_beta   90.00
_cell.angle_gamma   90.00
#
_symmetry.space_group_name_H-M   'P 1'
#
loop_
_entity.id
_entity.type
_entity.pdbx_description
1 polymer ?
#
loop_
_entity_poly.entity_id
_entity_poly.type
_entity_poly.pdbx_seq_one_letter_code
_entity_poly.pdbx_strand_id
1 'polypeptide(L)'
;SKAGAILARSLGVGPEDDILFTVFSKGQKRKMKSLDESALCIFVLKKINDRIKDRLQSCYRGEGTLDLAWLKVKDIPCSSALLTIDDNFCGLDMNAPLGVSSMVRGLPIYTEDRDRMTSVIAYVYKNHSLAFVGTKSGKLKKIRVDGTTKNTLEYEIVQVVDTGPILRDMAFSVDHEHLYIMSEKQLTRVPVESCSQ
;
A
#
# COMPACT_ATOMS: atom_id res chain seq x y z
N SER A 1 2.54 -4.79 6.38
CA SER A 1 3.03 -6.17 6.61
C SER A 1 4.55 -6.14 6.59
N LYS A 2 5.20 -7.24 6.94
CA LYS A 2 6.66 -7.38 6.79
C LYS A 2 7.02 -7.79 5.36
N ALA A 3 8.25 -7.52 4.95
CA ALA A 3 8.73 -7.89 3.62
C ALA A 3 9.19 -9.36 3.53
N GLY A 4 9.70 -9.93 4.63
CA GLY A 4 10.41 -11.21 4.57
C GLY A 4 11.75 -11.06 3.85
N ALA A 5 12.68 -12.00 4.07
CA ALA A 5 14.07 -11.82 3.66
C ALA A 5 14.29 -11.69 2.13
N ILE A 6 13.44 -12.33 1.33
CA ILE A 6 13.61 -12.37 -0.14
C ILE A 6 13.24 -11.02 -0.76
N LEU A 7 12.04 -10.53 -0.47
CA LEU A 7 11.59 -9.23 -0.96
C LEU A 7 12.39 -8.08 -0.33
N ALA A 8 12.77 -8.20 0.95
CA ALA A 8 13.58 -7.18 1.61
C ALA A 8 14.92 -6.94 0.90
N ARG A 9 15.56 -8.01 0.41
CA ARG A 9 16.80 -7.91 -0.37
C ARG A 9 16.61 -7.14 -1.67
N SER A 10 15.51 -7.35 -2.39
CA SER A 10 15.25 -6.64 -3.65
C SER A 10 14.82 -5.19 -3.42
N LEU A 11 14.24 -4.87 -2.26
CA LEU A 11 13.86 -3.51 -1.87
C LEU A 11 15.00 -2.71 -1.21
N GLY A 12 16.08 -3.38 -0.79
CA GLY A 12 17.19 -2.77 -0.05
C GLY A 12 16.84 -2.38 1.37
N VAL A 13 16.02 -3.19 2.05
CA VAL A 13 15.49 -2.96 3.40
C VAL A 13 15.74 -4.18 4.30
N GLY A 14 15.52 -4.04 5.60
CA GLY A 14 15.54 -5.16 6.54
C GLY A 14 14.34 -6.11 6.36
N PRO A 15 14.47 -7.42 6.65
CA PRO A 15 13.34 -8.36 6.60
C PRO A 15 12.13 -7.95 7.46
N GLU A 16 12.43 -7.30 8.58
CA GLU A 16 11.47 -6.81 9.58
C GLU A 16 11.01 -5.36 9.33
N ASP A 17 11.52 -4.70 8.29
CA ASP A 17 11.07 -3.36 7.94
C ASP A 17 9.62 -3.41 7.41
N ASP A 18 8.84 -2.43 7.81
CA ASP A 18 7.43 -2.35 7.40
C ASP A 18 7.29 -1.87 5.95
N ILE A 19 6.45 -2.61 5.23
CA ILE A 19 6.03 -2.26 3.88
C ILE A 19 4.50 -2.19 3.80
N LEU A 20 4.02 -1.33 2.91
CA LEU A 20 2.61 -1.13 2.63
C LEU A 20 2.28 -1.65 1.24
N PHE A 21 1.44 -2.67 1.18
CA PHE A 21 0.79 -3.11 -0.05
C PHE A 21 -0.45 -2.26 -0.31
N THR A 22 -0.63 -1.86 -1.56
CA THR A 22 -1.69 -0.93 -1.96
C THR A 22 -2.23 -1.32 -3.33
N VAL A 23 -3.53 -1.10 -3.54
CA VAL A 23 -4.16 -1.27 -4.84
C VAL A 23 -4.61 0.10 -5.34
N PHE A 24 -4.23 0.44 -6.58
CA PHE A 24 -4.69 1.64 -7.28
C PHE A 24 -5.42 1.25 -8.55
N SER A 25 -6.43 2.04 -8.91
CA SER A 25 -7.04 2.00 -10.24
C SER A 25 -6.37 3.06 -11.13
N LYS A 26 -6.35 2.84 -12.45
CA LYS A 26 -5.78 3.80 -13.40
C LYS A 26 -6.56 5.12 -13.41
N GLY A 27 -5.81 6.22 -13.49
CA GLY A 27 -6.34 7.57 -13.66
C GLY A 27 -6.70 8.27 -12.33
N GLN A 28 -7.19 9.51 -12.46
CA GLN A 28 -7.51 10.39 -11.32
C GLN A 28 -8.98 10.85 -11.31
N LYS A 29 -9.80 10.28 -12.20
CA LYS A 29 -11.21 10.69 -12.40
C LYS A 29 -12.15 9.57 -11.91
N ARG A 30 -13.39 9.93 -11.56
CA ARG A 30 -14.51 9.01 -11.24
C ARG A 30 -14.27 8.11 -10.01
N LYS A 31 -14.06 8.70 -8.82
CA LYS A 31 -13.94 7.96 -7.55
C LYS A 31 -15.08 6.96 -7.30
N MET A 32 -16.32 7.31 -7.68
CA MET A 32 -17.51 6.46 -7.51
C MET A 32 -17.54 5.23 -8.44
N LYS A 33 -16.88 5.28 -9.61
CA LYS A 33 -16.81 4.18 -10.58
C LYS A 33 -15.41 4.16 -11.20
N SER A 34 -14.48 3.56 -10.46
CA SER A 34 -13.10 3.39 -10.91
C SER A 34 -13.01 2.50 -12.14
N LEU A 35 -11.96 2.70 -12.95
CA LEU A 35 -11.64 1.86 -14.10
C LEU A 35 -11.21 0.46 -13.68
N ASP A 36 -11.33 -0.50 -14.60
CA ASP A 36 -10.95 -1.89 -14.36
C ASP A 36 -9.44 -2.10 -14.27
N GLU A 37 -8.68 -1.34 -15.06
CA GLU A 37 -7.22 -1.31 -15.00
C GLU A 37 -6.77 -0.92 -13.59
N SER A 38 -6.05 -1.82 -12.94
CA SER A 38 -5.59 -1.68 -11.56
C SER A 38 -4.17 -2.23 -11.38
N ALA A 39 -3.46 -1.69 -10.39
CA ALA A 39 -2.09 -2.06 -10.07
C ALA A 39 -1.95 -2.30 -8.56
N LEU A 40 -1.25 -3.37 -8.22
CA LEU A 40 -0.76 -3.66 -6.89
C LEU A 40 0.64 -3.05 -6.76
N CYS A 41 0.82 -2.20 -5.76
CA CYS A 41 2.04 -1.44 -5.52
C CYS A 41 2.56 -1.62 -4.09
N ILE A 42 3.87 -1.51 -3.92
CA ILE A 42 4.54 -1.51 -2.62
C ILE A 42 5.08 -0.10 -2.31
N PHE A 43 4.91 0.32 -1.07
CA PHE A 43 5.64 1.44 -0.48
C PHE A 43 6.47 0.94 0.70
N VAL A 44 7.76 1.32 0.73
CA VAL A 44 8.62 1.10 1.89
C VAL A 44 8.36 2.21 2.89
N LEU A 45 7.94 1.87 4.11
CA LEU A 45 7.52 2.88 5.09
C LEU A 45 8.68 3.80 5.48
N LYS A 46 9.90 3.26 5.57
CA LYS A 46 11.12 4.05 5.77
C LYS A 46 11.30 5.14 4.69
N LYS A 47 11.10 4.82 3.40
CA LYS A 47 11.20 5.80 2.31
C LYS A 47 10.11 6.87 2.37
N ILE A 48 8.92 6.53 2.88
CA ILE A 48 7.86 7.51 3.14
C ILE A 48 8.31 8.47 4.25
N ASN A 49 8.82 7.94 5.36
CA ASN A 49 9.29 8.73 6.50
C ASN A 49 10.46 9.64 6.11
N ASP A 50 11.43 9.12 5.35
CA ASP A 50 12.55 9.92 4.82
C ASP A 50 12.01 11.09 3.98
N ARG A 51 10.99 10.86 3.14
CA ARG A 51 10.38 11.92 2.33
C ARG A 51 9.63 12.96 3.16
N ILE A 52 8.96 12.54 4.24
CA ILE A 52 8.29 13.44 5.19
C ILE A 52 9.33 14.29 5.92
N LYS A 53 10.42 13.67 6.40
CA LYS A 53 11.53 14.33 7.08
C LYS A 53 12.23 15.34 6.18
N ASP A 54 12.55 14.96 4.93
CA ASP A 54 13.14 15.86 3.94
C ASP A 54 12.25 17.10 3.73
N ARG A 55 10.94 16.90 3.63
CA ARG A 55 9.97 17.99 3.43
C ARG A 55 9.85 18.90 4.64
N LEU A 56 9.90 18.35 5.85
CA LEU A 56 9.93 19.10 7.10
C LEU A 56 11.22 19.93 7.18
N GLN A 57 12.37 19.30 6.95
CA GLN A 57 13.67 19.97 6.95
C GLN A 57 13.72 21.12 5.94
N SER A 58 13.20 20.93 4.72
CA SER A 58 13.14 22.01 3.72
C SER A 58 12.28 23.17 4.19
N CYS A 59 11.13 22.91 4.80
CA CYS A 59 10.27 23.96 5.32
C CYS A 59 10.95 24.73 6.47
N TYR A 60 11.63 24.04 7.39
CA TYR A 60 12.36 24.70 8.48
C TYR A 60 13.66 25.38 8.04
N ARG A 61 14.10 25.19 6.79
CA ARG A 61 15.09 26.07 6.12
C ARG A 61 14.47 27.33 5.49
N GLY A 62 13.14 27.47 5.55
CA GLY A 62 12.40 28.57 4.94
C GLY A 62 12.11 28.39 3.45
N GLU A 63 12.20 27.15 2.93
CA GLU A 63 12.04 26.88 1.50
C GLU A 63 10.57 26.63 1.14
N GLY A 64 10.06 27.41 0.18
CA GLY A 64 8.73 27.21 -0.41
C GLY A 64 7.57 27.65 0.48
N THR A 65 6.40 27.04 0.27
CA THR A 65 5.16 27.34 0.98
C THR A 65 4.64 26.08 1.68
N LEU A 66 3.51 26.15 2.39
CA LEU A 66 2.95 24.98 3.08
C LEU A 66 2.25 23.98 2.14
N ASP A 67 2.07 24.27 0.85
CA ASP A 67 1.54 23.34 -0.17
C ASP A 67 0.21 22.62 0.20
N LEU A 68 -0.77 23.34 0.77
CA LEU A 68 -2.07 22.78 1.23
C LEU A 68 -3.27 23.54 0.65
N ALA A 69 -3.47 23.43 -0.66
CA ALA A 69 -4.48 24.18 -1.41
C ALA A 69 -5.93 23.96 -0.94
N TRP A 70 -6.28 22.78 -0.40
CA TRP A 70 -7.64 22.48 0.06
C TRP A 70 -7.97 23.07 1.42
N LEU A 71 -6.96 23.42 2.22
CA LEU A 71 -7.13 23.87 3.60
C LEU A 71 -6.81 25.36 3.78
N LYS A 72 -5.90 25.91 2.96
CA LYS A 72 -5.48 27.31 3.05
C LYS A 72 -5.88 28.05 1.79
N VAL A 73 -6.55 29.19 1.98
CA VAL A 73 -7.02 30.08 0.89
C VAL A 73 -5.85 30.83 0.24
N LYS A 74 -4.72 30.97 0.94
CA LYS A 74 -3.51 31.62 0.46
C LYS A 74 -2.30 30.74 0.73
N ASP A 75 -1.31 30.84 -0.15
CA ASP A 75 -0.01 30.21 0.04
C ASP A 75 0.73 30.87 1.20
N ILE A 76 0.95 30.09 2.26
CA ILE A 76 1.69 30.52 3.45
C ILE A 76 3.15 30.10 3.25
N PRO A 77 4.13 31.03 3.28
CA PRO A 77 5.53 30.68 3.15
C PRO A 77 6.02 29.90 4.37
N CYS A 78 6.96 28.98 4.14
CA CYS A 78 7.67 28.30 5.21
C CYS A 78 8.57 29.29 5.97
N SER A 79 8.55 29.20 7.30
CA SER A 79 9.38 30.02 8.18
C SER A 79 10.61 29.23 8.64
N SER A 80 11.79 29.84 8.59
CA SER A 80 13.03 29.21 9.02
C SER A 80 13.17 29.18 10.54
N ALA A 81 13.75 28.11 11.08
CA ALA A 81 14.13 28.02 12.49
C ALA A 81 15.31 27.07 12.69
N LEU A 82 16.14 27.36 13.69
CA LEU A 82 17.28 26.52 14.08
C LEU A 82 16.78 25.35 14.93
N LEU A 83 16.44 24.25 14.26
CA LEU A 83 15.89 23.03 14.86
C LEU A 83 16.55 21.80 14.25
N THR A 84 16.72 20.75 15.05
CA THR A 84 17.09 19.43 14.54
C THR A 84 15.81 18.65 14.29
N ILE A 85 15.53 18.34 13.02
CA ILE A 85 14.39 17.51 12.62
C ILE A 85 14.85 16.07 12.50
N ASP A 86 14.40 15.23 13.43
CA ASP A 86 14.61 13.79 13.45
C ASP A 86 13.30 13.03 13.16
N ASP A 87 13.37 11.70 13.24
CA ASP A 87 12.24 10.81 12.92
C ASP A 87 11.13 10.85 13.98
N ASN A 88 11.40 11.44 15.15
CA ASN A 88 10.47 11.58 16.27
C ASN A 88 9.86 12.99 16.35
N PHE A 89 10.12 13.84 15.34
CA PHE A 89 9.59 15.19 15.33
C PHE A 89 8.05 15.21 15.24
N CYS A 90 7.41 15.78 16.26
CA CYS A 90 5.95 15.78 16.41
C CYS A 90 5.24 17.08 15.95
N GLY A 91 5.95 17.99 15.30
CA GLY A 91 5.40 19.28 14.88
C GLY A 91 5.56 20.39 15.92
N LEU A 92 5.30 21.63 15.47
CA LEU A 92 5.24 22.85 16.27
C LEU A 92 4.04 23.68 15.79
N ASP A 93 3.71 24.76 16.51
CA ASP A 93 2.64 25.68 16.09
C ASP A 93 2.96 26.42 14.78
N MET A 94 4.25 26.59 14.49
CA MET A 94 4.74 27.18 13.24
C MET A 94 4.80 26.13 12.12
N ASN A 95 4.68 26.58 10.86
CA ASN A 95 4.75 25.72 9.67
C ASN A 95 3.72 24.59 9.64
N ALA A 96 2.57 24.79 10.29
CA ALA A 96 1.51 23.80 10.42
C ALA A 96 0.16 24.30 9.88
N PRO A 97 -0.66 23.41 9.29
CA PRO A 97 -0.28 22.08 8.77
C PRO A 97 0.58 22.20 7.51
N LEU A 98 1.38 21.16 7.23
CA LEU A 98 2.30 21.10 6.08
C LEU A 98 1.86 20.03 5.08
N GLY A 99 1.82 20.41 3.80
CA GLY A 99 1.56 19.52 2.67
C GLY A 99 2.83 19.08 1.96
N VAL A 100 2.64 18.53 0.75
CA VAL A 100 3.72 18.07 -0.10
C VAL A 100 3.48 18.52 -1.53
N SER A 101 4.52 19.02 -2.19
CA SER A 101 4.51 19.38 -3.61
C SER A 101 4.93 18.23 -4.53
N SER A 102 5.59 17.20 -3.98
CA SER A 102 6.11 16.06 -4.73
C SER A 102 5.52 14.75 -4.24
N MET A 103 4.91 14.00 -5.17
CA MET A 103 4.23 12.74 -4.90
C MET A 103 5.21 11.61 -4.59
N VAL A 104 4.89 10.79 -3.59
CA VAL A 104 5.58 9.53 -3.34
C VAL A 104 5.16 8.51 -4.39
N ARG A 105 6.13 7.87 -5.04
CA ARG A 105 5.89 6.81 -6.04
C ARG A 105 6.11 5.44 -5.42
N GLY A 106 5.12 4.56 -5.54
CA GLY A 106 5.24 3.16 -5.15
C GLY A 106 5.90 2.32 -6.25
N LEU A 107 6.40 1.14 -5.87
CA LEU A 107 6.91 0.14 -6.80
C LEU A 107 5.75 -0.73 -7.31
N PRO A 108 5.43 -0.73 -8.62
CA PRO A 108 4.42 -1.63 -9.16
C PRO A 108 4.93 -3.08 -9.19
N ILE A 109 4.12 -4.01 -8.69
CA ILE A 109 4.50 -5.42 -8.59
C ILE A 109 3.56 -6.36 -9.35
N TYR A 110 2.31 -5.97 -9.59
CA TYR A 110 1.33 -6.74 -10.36
C TYR A 110 0.27 -5.80 -10.97
N THR A 111 -0.25 -6.12 -12.15
CA THR A 111 -1.27 -5.33 -12.86
C THR A 111 -2.39 -6.23 -13.37
N GLU A 112 -3.61 -5.69 -13.39
CA GLU A 112 -4.80 -6.39 -13.87
C GLU A 112 -5.67 -5.42 -14.67
N ASP A 113 -5.97 -5.78 -15.92
CA ASP A 113 -6.63 -4.89 -16.88
C ASP A 113 -8.15 -5.11 -16.94
N ARG A 114 -8.62 -6.30 -16.56
CA ARG A 114 -10.02 -6.72 -16.78
C ARG A 114 -10.80 -6.88 -15.49
N ASP A 115 -10.17 -7.50 -14.50
CA ASP A 115 -10.83 -7.86 -13.25
C ASP A 115 -10.30 -7.06 -12.06
N ARG A 116 -10.71 -5.78 -12.00
CA ARG A 116 -10.23 -4.79 -11.04
C ARG A 116 -9.95 -5.36 -9.66
N MET A 117 -8.73 -5.17 -9.17
CA MET A 117 -8.36 -5.48 -7.80
C MET A 117 -9.11 -4.54 -6.84
N THR A 118 -9.67 -5.08 -5.76
CA THR A 118 -10.54 -4.36 -4.82
C THR A 118 -10.00 -4.30 -3.41
N SER A 119 -9.15 -5.26 -3.03
CA SER A 119 -8.61 -5.41 -1.68
C SER A 119 -7.25 -6.09 -1.73
N VAL A 120 -6.45 -5.92 -0.69
CA VAL A 120 -5.18 -6.62 -0.53
C VAL A 120 -4.90 -6.87 0.95
N ILE A 121 -4.37 -8.06 1.24
CA ILE A 121 -3.71 -8.38 2.50
C ILE A 121 -2.45 -9.19 2.19
N ALA A 122 -1.44 -9.14 3.03
CA ALA A 122 -0.21 -9.88 2.82
C ALA A 122 0.40 -10.35 4.13
N TYR A 123 1.09 -11.48 4.09
CA TYR A 123 1.89 -12.00 5.20
C TYR A 123 3.17 -12.66 4.68
N VAL A 124 4.07 -13.01 5.60
CA VAL A 124 5.33 -13.68 5.28
C VAL A 124 5.23 -15.16 5.62
N TYR A 125 5.50 -16.03 4.64
CA TYR A 125 5.60 -17.48 4.82
C TYR A 125 6.98 -17.96 4.37
N LYS A 126 7.74 -18.59 5.27
CA LYS A 126 9.10 -19.10 4.99
C LYS A 126 9.98 -18.10 4.20
N ASN A 127 10.02 -16.85 4.66
CA ASN A 127 10.73 -15.71 4.05
C ASN A 127 10.19 -15.17 2.71
N HIS A 128 9.14 -15.77 2.14
CA HIS A 128 8.43 -15.23 0.99
C HIS A 128 7.33 -14.29 1.42
N SER A 129 7.16 -13.18 0.70
CA SER A 129 5.98 -12.33 0.81
C SER A 129 4.85 -12.91 -0.04
N LEU A 130 3.72 -13.22 0.60
CA LEU A 130 2.50 -13.66 -0.07
C LEU A 130 1.44 -12.56 0.02
N ALA A 131 0.98 -12.09 -1.13
CA ALA A 131 -0.10 -11.13 -1.27
C ALA A 131 -1.38 -11.82 -1.75
N PHE A 132 -2.48 -11.52 -1.08
CA PHE A 132 -3.82 -12.03 -1.34
C PHE A 132 -4.66 -10.85 -1.81
N VAL A 133 -5.16 -10.93 -3.04
CA VAL A 133 -5.81 -9.81 -3.71
C VAL A 133 -7.22 -10.19 -4.11
N GLY A 134 -8.21 -9.49 -3.54
CA GLY A 134 -9.60 -9.62 -3.94
C GLY A 134 -9.88 -8.85 -5.23
N THR A 135 -10.87 -9.31 -5.99
CA THR A 135 -11.26 -8.72 -7.28
C THR A 135 -12.73 -8.31 -7.31
N LYS A 136 -13.10 -7.53 -8.33
CA LYS A 136 -14.49 -7.11 -8.56
C LYS A 136 -15.42 -8.28 -8.91
N SER A 137 -14.88 -9.38 -9.45
CA SER A 137 -15.64 -10.57 -9.83
C SER A 137 -15.78 -11.61 -8.72
N GLY A 138 -15.29 -11.31 -7.51
CA GLY A 138 -15.41 -12.22 -6.37
C GLY A 138 -14.30 -13.27 -6.28
N LYS A 139 -13.22 -13.09 -7.05
CA LYS A 139 -12.04 -13.97 -7.04
C LYS A 139 -10.96 -13.46 -6.11
N LEU A 140 -10.27 -14.39 -5.47
CA LEU A 140 -9.05 -14.18 -4.71
C LEU A 140 -7.85 -14.64 -5.56
N LYS A 141 -6.91 -13.74 -5.81
CA LYS A 141 -5.60 -14.05 -6.40
C LYS A 141 -4.57 -14.25 -5.30
N LYS A 142 -3.80 -15.32 -5.37
CA LYS A 142 -2.66 -15.59 -4.48
C LYS A 142 -1.36 -15.35 -5.24
N ILE A 143 -0.57 -14.40 -4.75
CA ILE A 143 0.57 -13.84 -5.47
C ILE A 143 1.81 -13.92 -4.57
N ARG A 144 2.86 -14.59 -5.04
CA ARG A 144 4.18 -14.54 -4.41
C ARG A 144 4.96 -13.35 -4.96
N VAL A 145 5.51 -12.54 -4.06
CA VAL A 145 6.19 -11.29 -4.40
C VAL A 145 7.65 -11.37 -3.97
N ASP A 146 8.55 -11.57 -4.93
CA ASP A 146 9.99 -11.69 -4.66
C ASP A 146 10.76 -10.41 -5.10
N GLY A 147 10.10 -9.45 -5.76
CA GLY A 147 10.70 -8.16 -6.14
C GLY A 147 9.83 -7.31 -7.09
N THR A 148 10.45 -6.79 -8.16
CA THR A 148 9.73 -6.06 -9.23
C THR A 148 8.76 -6.97 -10.00
N THR A 149 7.96 -6.42 -10.91
CA THR A 149 6.97 -7.17 -11.72
C THR A 149 7.49 -8.45 -12.37
N LYS A 150 8.79 -8.52 -12.73
CA LYS A 150 9.40 -9.73 -13.32
C LYS A 150 9.56 -10.90 -12.34
N ASN A 151 9.55 -10.61 -11.04
CA ASN A 151 9.77 -11.55 -9.94
C ASN A 151 8.51 -11.70 -9.07
N THR A 152 7.34 -11.48 -9.67
CA THR A 152 6.03 -11.69 -9.05
C THR A 152 5.35 -12.85 -9.75
N LEU A 153 4.78 -13.78 -8.98
CA LEU A 153 4.11 -14.97 -9.49
C LEU A 153 2.70 -15.07 -8.91
N GLU A 154 1.69 -14.88 -9.76
CA GLU A 154 0.34 -15.36 -9.46
C GLU A 154 0.33 -16.88 -9.63
N TYR A 155 0.14 -17.61 -8.54
CA TYR A 155 0.20 -19.09 -8.57
C TYR A 155 -1.17 -19.74 -8.42
N GLU A 156 -2.18 -19.00 -7.96
CA GLU A 156 -3.53 -19.52 -7.78
C GLU A 156 -4.58 -18.40 -7.88
N ILE A 157 -5.72 -18.71 -8.48
CA ILE A 157 -6.93 -17.89 -8.45
C ILE A 157 -8.09 -18.75 -7.97
N VAL A 158 -8.81 -18.29 -6.95
CA VAL A 158 -9.94 -19.00 -6.34
C VAL A 158 -11.21 -18.17 -6.48
N GLN A 159 -12.30 -18.77 -6.96
CA GLN A 159 -13.63 -18.15 -6.87
C GLN A 159 -14.12 -18.23 -5.43
N VAL A 160 -14.30 -17.08 -4.78
CA VAL A 160 -14.71 -17.00 -3.36
C VAL A 160 -16.16 -16.57 -3.21
N VAL A 161 -16.62 -15.70 -4.11
CA VAL A 161 -17.98 -15.13 -4.09
C VAL A 161 -18.55 -15.20 -5.49
N ASP A 162 -19.69 -15.87 -5.69
CA ASP A 162 -20.23 -16.09 -7.04
C ASP A 162 -20.58 -14.80 -7.78
N THR A 163 -21.10 -13.81 -7.05
CA THR A 163 -21.49 -12.51 -7.61
C THR A 163 -21.03 -11.34 -6.74
N GLY A 164 -20.34 -10.39 -7.38
CA GLY A 164 -19.96 -9.11 -6.77
C GLY A 164 -18.52 -9.05 -6.24
N PRO A 165 -18.10 -7.86 -5.75
CA PRO A 165 -16.71 -7.60 -5.37
C PRO A 165 -16.37 -8.16 -3.99
N ILE A 166 -15.10 -8.53 -3.81
CA ILE A 166 -14.51 -8.70 -2.48
C ILE A 166 -14.26 -7.31 -1.87
N LEU A 167 -14.67 -7.10 -0.61
CA LEU A 167 -14.47 -5.86 0.13
C LEU A 167 -13.03 -5.76 0.66
N ARG A 168 -12.66 -4.55 1.09
CA ARG A 168 -11.31 -4.22 1.57
C ARG A 168 -10.92 -5.02 2.81
N ASP A 169 -11.89 -5.26 3.68
CA ASP A 169 -11.67 -5.92 4.95
C ASP A 169 -11.48 -7.42 4.70
N MET A 170 -10.24 -7.85 4.87
CA MET A 170 -9.82 -9.25 4.90
C MET A 170 -8.92 -9.43 6.12
N ALA A 171 -8.95 -10.61 6.73
CA ALA A 171 -8.13 -10.89 7.92
C ALA A 171 -7.72 -12.36 7.97
N PHE A 172 -6.47 -12.62 8.36
CA PHE A 172 -6.02 -13.98 8.63
C PHE A 172 -6.58 -14.49 9.95
N SER A 173 -6.78 -15.80 10.06
CA SER A 173 -6.88 -16.48 11.35
C SER A 173 -5.57 -16.32 12.13
N VAL A 174 -5.62 -16.54 13.45
CA VAL A 174 -4.45 -16.38 14.34
C VAL A 174 -3.29 -17.28 13.92
N ASP A 175 -3.61 -18.52 13.51
CA ASP A 175 -2.67 -19.52 13.02
C ASP A 175 -2.23 -19.32 11.55
N HIS A 176 -2.81 -18.35 10.84
CA HIS A 176 -2.60 -18.09 9.41
C HIS A 176 -2.99 -19.26 8.48
N GLU A 177 -3.79 -20.22 8.93
CA GLU A 177 -4.28 -21.30 8.06
C GLU A 177 -5.45 -20.85 7.17
N HIS A 178 -6.17 -19.80 7.59
CA HIS A 178 -7.35 -19.32 6.91
C HIS A 178 -7.32 -17.80 6.68
N LEU A 179 -7.96 -17.38 5.60
CA LEU A 179 -8.24 -16.00 5.28
C LEU A 179 -9.76 -15.77 5.28
N TYR A 180 -10.22 -14.85 6.11
CA TYR A 180 -11.61 -14.39 6.13
C TYR A 180 -11.78 -13.29 5.09
N ILE A 181 -12.69 -13.52 4.15
CA ILE A 181 -12.96 -12.64 3.01
C ILE A 181 -14.42 -12.22 3.04
N MET A 182 -14.65 -10.91 3.00
CA MET A 182 -15.98 -10.33 3.06
C MET A 182 -16.45 -9.85 1.68
N SER A 183 -17.72 -10.08 1.37
CA SER A 183 -18.47 -9.38 0.32
C SER A 183 -19.65 -8.63 0.95
N GLU A 184 -20.44 -7.92 0.13
CA GLU A 184 -21.66 -7.28 0.62
C GLU A 184 -22.68 -8.24 1.26
N LYS A 185 -22.61 -9.53 0.92
CA LYS A 185 -23.64 -10.53 1.28
C LYS A 185 -23.14 -11.69 2.12
N GLN A 186 -21.83 -11.91 2.19
CA GLN A 186 -21.29 -13.08 2.90
C GLN A 186 -19.87 -12.85 3.43
N LEU A 187 -19.53 -13.62 4.45
CA LEU A 187 -18.17 -13.81 4.94
C LEU A 187 -17.75 -15.25 4.62
N THR A 188 -16.65 -15.42 3.90
CA THR A 188 -16.14 -16.73 3.47
C THR A 188 -14.78 -16.98 4.11
N ARG A 189 -14.60 -18.16 4.70
CA ARG A 189 -13.32 -18.61 5.24
C ARG A 189 -12.60 -19.46 4.19
N VAL A 190 -11.50 -18.96 3.64
CA VAL A 190 -10.73 -19.60 2.57
C VAL A 190 -9.41 -20.11 3.12
N PRO A 191 -9.00 -21.36 2.87
CA PRO A 191 -7.69 -21.85 3.28
C PRO A 191 -6.58 -21.08 2.54
N VAL A 192 -5.52 -20.74 3.26
CA VAL A 192 -4.37 -20.01 2.70
C VAL A 192 -3.67 -20.84 1.63
N GLU A 193 -3.60 -22.16 1.80
CA GLU A 193 -3.08 -23.11 0.83
C GLU A 193 -3.96 -24.36 0.67
N SER A 194 -3.96 -24.92 -0.53
CA SER A 194 -4.61 -26.21 -0.87
C SER A 194 -3.62 -27.09 -1.62
N CYS A 195 -2.52 -27.49 -0.97
CA CYS A 195 -1.39 -28.18 -1.62
C CYS A 195 -1.71 -29.58 -2.17
N SER A 196 -2.86 -30.16 -1.82
CA SER A 196 -3.27 -31.51 -2.23
C SER A 196 -4.05 -31.55 -3.55
N GLN A 197 -4.20 -30.42 -4.25
CA GLN A 197 -4.86 -30.36 -5.56
C GLN A 197 -3.99 -30.91 -6.69
#